data_AF-A7Y325-F1
#
_entry.id   AF-A7Y325-F1
#
_cell.length_a   1.000
_cell.length_b   1.000
_cell.length_c   1.000
_cell.angle_alpha   90.00
_cell.angle_beta   90.00
_cell.angle_gamma   90.00
#
_symmetry.space_group_name_H-M   'P 1'
#
loop_
_entity.id
_entity.type
_entity.pdbx_description
1 polymer ?
#
loop_
_entity_poly.entity_id
_entity_poly.type
_entity_poly.pdbx_seq_one_letter_code
_entity_poly.pdbx_strand_id
1 'polypeptide(L)'
;CYDKYLQADFKAAAAMVGHPEWEFPRDAGTYNDTPQRTRFFVDNGTYLTEQGRFFLAWYSSNLIKHGDKILDEANKVFLGHRVQLAIK
;
A
#
# COMPACT_ATOMS: atom_id res chain seq x y z
N CYS A 1 -1.92 7.11 2.07
CA CYS A 1 -2.57 6.89 0.76
C CYS A 1 -3.77 7.82 0.51
N TYR A 2 -3.90 8.96 1.21
CA TYR A 2 -5.09 9.83 1.10
C TYR A 2 -4.97 10.94 0.05
N ASP A 3 -3.89 11.01 -0.74
CA ASP A 3 -3.86 11.91 -1.89
C ASP A 3 -4.83 11.43 -2.98
N LYS A 4 -5.24 12.35 -3.86
CA LYS A 4 -6.25 12.09 -4.89
C LYS A 4 -5.86 10.98 -5.87
N TYR A 5 -4.57 10.73 -6.11
CA TYR A 5 -4.11 9.74 -7.08
C TYR A 5 -4.19 8.34 -6.48
N LEU A 6 -3.69 8.15 -5.26
CA LEU A 6 -3.80 6.88 -4.56
C LEU A 6 -5.25 6.52 -4.20
N GLN A 7 -6.10 7.52 -3.91
CA GLN A 7 -7.54 7.29 -3.74
C GLN A 7 -8.20 6.76 -5.01
N ALA A 8 -7.92 7.37 -6.17
CA ALA A 8 -8.45 6.92 -7.45
C ALA A 8 -7.94 5.52 -7.83
N ASP A 9 -6.65 5.25 -7.61
CA ASP A 9 -6.04 3.93 -7.84
C ASP A 9 -6.69 2.84 -6.98
N PHE A 10 -6.88 3.08 -5.68
CA PHE A 10 -7.56 2.13 -4.80
C PHE A 10 -9.00 1.86 -5.24
N LYS A 11 -9.76 2.93 -5.58
CA LYS A 11 -11.13 2.79 -6.05
C LYS A 11 -11.24 1.96 -7.33
N ALA A 12 -10.33 2.17 -8.28
CA ALA A 12 -10.27 1.35 -9.48
C ALA A 12 -9.93 -0.11 -9.15
N ALA A 13 -8.92 -0.36 -8.31
CA ALA A 13 -8.52 -1.70 -7.90
C ALA A 13 -9.65 -2.45 -7.18
N ALA A 14 -10.39 -1.77 -6.30
CA ALA A 14 -11.51 -2.35 -5.56
C ALA A 14 -12.69 -2.69 -6.49
N ALA A 15 -13.02 -1.81 -7.43
CA ALA A 15 -14.04 -2.08 -8.45
C ALA A 15 -13.68 -3.28 -9.34
N MET A 16 -12.40 -3.45 -9.69
CA MET A 16 -11.93 -4.58 -10.50
C MET A 16 -12.12 -5.95 -9.83
N VAL A 17 -12.12 -5.99 -8.49
CA VAL A 17 -12.38 -7.23 -7.72
C VAL A 17 -13.83 -7.36 -7.27
N GLY A 18 -14.73 -6.54 -7.82
CA GLY A 18 -16.17 -6.62 -7.54
C GLY A 18 -16.62 -5.91 -6.27
N HIS A 19 -15.76 -5.08 -5.66
CA HIS A 19 -16.03 -4.35 -4.42
C HIS A 19 -15.89 -2.82 -4.56
N PRO A 20 -16.64 -2.16 -5.46
CA PRO A 20 -16.57 -0.70 -5.65
C PRO A 20 -16.93 0.10 -4.39
N GLU A 21 -17.67 -0.50 -3.46
CA GLU A 21 -18.06 0.08 -2.17
C GLU A 21 -16.91 0.16 -1.17
N TRP A 22 -15.80 -0.56 -1.37
CA TRP A 22 -14.69 -0.53 -0.44
C TRP A 22 -14.02 0.84 -0.38
N GLU A 23 -13.70 1.26 0.83
CA GLU A 23 -13.01 2.50 1.18
C GLU A 23 -11.75 2.17 1.98
N PHE A 24 -10.91 3.19 2.21
CA PHE A 24 -9.82 3.05 3.16
C PHE A 24 -10.31 2.76 4.58
N PRO A 25 -9.54 2.01 5.39
CA PRO A 25 -9.85 1.80 6.80
C PRO A 25 -9.99 3.12 7.55
N ARG A 26 -11.16 3.35 8.15
CA ARG A 26 -11.45 4.53 9.00
C ARG A 26 -11.27 4.24 10.49
N ASP A 27 -10.95 3.00 10.82
CA ASP A 27 -10.91 2.43 12.16
C ASP A 27 -9.48 2.06 12.61
N ALA A 28 -8.48 2.60 11.92
CA ALA A 28 -7.05 2.43 12.16
C ALA A 28 -6.46 3.35 13.25
N GLY A 29 -7.30 4.17 13.89
CA GLY A 29 -6.86 5.09 14.94
C GLY A 29 -6.01 6.25 14.43
N THR A 30 -5.17 6.78 15.31
CA THR A 30 -4.27 7.92 15.05
C THR A 30 -2.83 7.59 15.41
N TYR A 31 -1.88 8.48 15.08
CA TYR A 31 -0.44 8.23 15.19
C TYR A 31 0.06 7.68 16.54
N ASN A 32 -0.58 8.06 17.65
CA ASN A 32 -0.13 7.70 19.00
C ASN A 32 -0.97 6.59 19.65
N ASP A 33 -1.91 5.97 18.92
CA ASP A 33 -2.69 4.85 19.44
C ASP A 33 -1.88 3.55 19.44
N THR A 34 -2.15 2.69 20.43
CA THR A 34 -1.64 1.30 20.43
C THR A 34 -2.60 0.41 19.63
N PRO A 35 -2.16 -0.76 19.13
CA PRO A 35 -3.01 -1.65 18.34
C PRO A 35 -4.36 -1.97 19.01
N GLN A 36 -4.36 -2.24 20.32
CA GLN A 36 -5.56 -2.56 21.11
C GLN A 36 -6.56 -1.41 21.22
N ARG A 37 -6.16 -0.17 20.92
CA ARG A 37 -7.05 1.01 20.91
C ARG A 37 -7.74 1.21 19.56
N THR A 38 -7.43 0.39 18.57
CA THR A 38 -7.96 0.52 17.21
C THR A 38 -8.74 -0.74 16.84
N ARG A 39 -9.84 -0.59 16.09
CA ARG A 39 -10.58 -1.76 15.61
C ARG A 39 -9.86 -2.43 14.44
N PHE A 40 -9.05 -1.68 13.71
CA PHE A 40 -8.25 -2.23 12.62
C PHE A 40 -7.13 -3.14 13.11
N PHE A 41 -6.34 -2.73 14.11
CA PHE A 41 -5.12 -3.44 14.51
C PHE A 41 -5.25 -4.29 15.79
N VAL A 42 -6.38 -4.26 16.50
CA VAL A 42 -6.60 -5.16 17.64
C VAL A 42 -6.59 -6.63 17.19
N ASP A 43 -6.32 -7.57 18.10
CA ASP A 43 -6.44 -9.00 17.83
C ASP A 43 -7.82 -9.33 17.24
N ASN A 44 -7.84 -10.12 16.15
CA ASN A 44 -9.06 -10.38 15.35
C ASN A 44 -9.74 -9.12 14.78
N GLY A 45 -8.99 -8.03 14.62
CA GLY A 45 -9.45 -6.76 14.07
C GLY A 45 -9.71 -6.78 12.56
N THR A 46 -10.14 -5.64 12.03
CA THR A 46 -10.56 -5.54 10.62
C THR A 46 -9.41 -5.73 9.62
N TYR A 47 -8.14 -5.66 10.05
CA TYR A 47 -6.99 -6.04 9.23
C TYR A 47 -7.05 -7.49 8.70
N LEU A 48 -7.76 -8.39 9.40
CA LEU A 48 -7.98 -9.79 9.00
C LEU A 48 -9.26 -10.00 8.18
N THR A 49 -10.04 -8.96 7.92
CA THR A 49 -11.17 -9.07 6.98
C THR A 49 -10.66 -9.16 5.54
N GLU A 50 -11.53 -9.53 4.61
CA GLU A 50 -11.21 -9.53 3.19
C GLU A 50 -10.79 -8.14 2.70
N GLN A 51 -11.60 -7.11 3.00
CA GLN A 51 -11.27 -5.72 2.68
C GLN A 51 -9.95 -5.28 3.34
N GLY A 52 -9.71 -5.66 4.60
CA GLY A 52 -8.47 -5.34 5.31
C GLY A 52 -7.23 -5.93 4.63
N ARG A 53 -7.26 -7.22 4.29
CA ARG A 53 -6.18 -7.88 3.54
C ARG A 53 -5.99 -7.29 2.16
N PHE A 54 -7.08 -7.01 1.45
CA PHE A 54 -7.04 -6.37 0.14
C PHE A 54 -6.37 -4.99 0.22
N PHE A 55 -6.77 -4.16 1.17
CA PHE A 55 -6.17 -2.84 1.40
C PHE A 55 -4.67 -2.94 1.71
N LEU A 56 -4.26 -3.85 2.62
CA LEU A 56 -2.86 -4.02 2.99
C LEU A 56 -2.01 -4.52 1.81
N ALA A 57 -2.53 -5.46 1.02
CA ALA A 57 -1.89 -5.94 -0.20
C ALA A 57 -1.76 -4.84 -1.25
N TRP A 58 -2.83 -4.07 -1.51
CA TRP A 58 -2.79 -2.94 -2.44
C TRP A 58 -1.76 -1.89 -2.00
N TYR A 59 -1.78 -1.49 -0.72
CA TYR A 59 -0.92 -0.45 -0.20
C TYR A 59 0.56 -0.84 -0.29
N SER A 60 0.91 -2.04 0.17
CA SER A 60 2.30 -2.54 0.12
C SER A 60 2.77 -2.80 -1.32
N SER A 61 1.92 -3.32 -2.20
CA SER A 61 2.27 -3.56 -3.61
C SER A 61 2.62 -2.27 -4.36
N ASN A 62 2.01 -1.14 -3.99
CA ASN A 62 2.34 0.14 -4.60
C ASN A 62 3.77 0.61 -4.28
N LEU A 63 4.32 0.27 -3.10
CA LEU A 63 5.73 0.52 -2.78
C LEU A 63 6.66 -0.38 -3.61
N ILE A 64 6.30 -1.65 -3.80
CA ILE A 64 7.06 -2.58 -4.63
C ILE A 64 7.10 -2.10 -6.08
N LYS A 65 5.94 -1.78 -6.65
CA LYS A 65 5.83 -1.24 -8.03
C LYS A 65 6.59 0.06 -8.20
N HIS A 66 6.62 0.91 -7.16
CA HIS A 66 7.38 2.15 -7.18
C HIS A 66 8.89 1.89 -7.24
N GLY A 67 9.39 1.04 -6.34
CA GLY A 67 10.80 0.66 -6.30
C GLY A 67 11.25 -0.01 -7.60
N ASP A 68 10.46 -0.95 -8.11
CA ASP A 68 10.73 -1.67 -9.36
C ASP A 68 10.87 -0.71 -10.56
N LYS A 69 9.88 0.17 -10.78
CA LYS A 69 9.90 1.14 -11.87
C LYS A 69 11.12 2.08 -11.80
N ILE A 70 11.45 2.57 -10.61
CA ILE A 70 12.57 3.50 -10.45
C ILE A 70 13.91 2.79 -10.57
N LEU A 71 14.02 1.57 -10.04
CA LEU A 71 15.25 0.78 -10.15
C LEU A 71 15.52 0.34 -11.58
N ASP A 72 14.47 0.05 -12.37
CA ASP A 72 14.63 -0.22 -13.81
C ASP A 72 15.24 1.00 -14.54
N GLU A 73 14.75 2.20 -14.27
CA GLU A 73 15.31 3.43 -14.85
C GLU A 73 16.74 3.72 -14.33
N ALA A 74 16.99 3.54 -13.05
CA ALA A 74 18.33 3.69 -12.48
C ALA A 74 19.31 2.70 -13.12
N ASN A 75 18.89 1.45 -13.34
CA ASN A 75 19.69 0.45 -14.00
C ASN A 75 20.04 0.83 -15.45
N LYS A 76 19.10 1.43 -16.21
CA LYS A 76 19.37 1.96 -17.55
C LYS A 76 20.43 3.06 -17.53
N VAL A 77 20.36 3.97 -16.56
CA VAL A 77 21.33 5.08 -16.41
C VAL A 77 22.72 4.57 -16.05
N PHE A 78 22.82 3.64 -15.09
CA PHE A 78 24.10 3.15 -14.59
C PHE A 78 24.63 1.91 -15.31
N LEU A 79 23.98 1.49 -16.40
CA LEU A 79 24.42 0.38 -17.22
C LEU A 79 25.88 0.60 -17.66
N GLY A 80 26.74 -0.39 -17.40
CA GLY A 80 28.18 -0.33 -17.73
C GLY A 80 29.08 0.35 -16.70
N HIS A 81 28.52 0.96 -15.63
CA HIS A 81 29.31 1.54 -14.55
C HIS A 81 29.64 0.51 -13.47
N ARG A 82 30.80 0.65 -12.81
CA ARG A 82 31.22 -0.21 -11.68
C ARG A 82 30.64 0.29 -10.36
N VAL A 83 29.31 0.31 -10.26
CA VAL A 83 28.56 0.76 -9.07
C VAL A 83 27.51 -0.28 -8.68
N GLN A 84 27.07 -0.23 -7.42
CA GLN A 84 25.96 -1.05 -6.92
C GLN A 84 24.77 -0.15 -6.60
N LEU A 85 23.61 -0.47 -7.17
CA LEU A 85 22.34 0.18 -6.81
C LEU A 85 21.79 -0.41 -5.52
N ALA A 86 21.22 0.44 -4.67
CA ALA A 86 20.61 0.05 -3.41
C ALA A 86 19.42 0.97 -3.07
N ILE A 87 18.49 0.46 -2.27
CA ILE A 87 17.33 1.20 -1.73
C ILE A 87 17.35 1.13 -0.19
N LYS A 88 16.59 2.01 0.46
CA LYS A 88 16.37 2.03 1.91
C LYS A 88 14.88 2.10 2.21
#